data_AF-A0A937MDF7-F1
#
_entry.id   AF-A0A937MDF7-F1
#
_cell.length_a   1.000
_cell.length_b   1.000
_cell.length_c   1.000
_cell.angle_alpha   90.00
_cell.angle_beta   90.00
_cell.angle_gamma   90.00
#
_symmetry.space_group_name_H-M   'P 1'
#
loop_
_entity.id
_entity.type
_entity.pdbx_description
1 polymer ?
#
loop_
_entity_poly.entity_id
_entity_poly.type
_entity_poly.pdbx_seq_one_letter_code
_entity_poly.pdbx_strand_id
1 'polypeptide(L)'
;MFLIISTAWAVIALVLLIVAWRLARVGRIKLHRNIMILLTAGAWIFIINYILVQRYGGGLGSFPSEYVPWIAFHGSLGLVPLIGATCLVVGRLMMGRNKFSTHFNQHHKAYGRTFIVVWFFT
;
A
#
# COMPACT_ATOMS: atom_id res chain seq x y z
N MET A 1 18.15 7.41 14.86
CA MET A 1 16.78 7.95 14.98
C MET A 1 15.88 7.46 13.84
N PHE A 2 16.21 7.74 12.57
CA PHE A 2 15.41 7.32 11.41
C PHE A 2 15.07 5.83 11.44
N LEU A 3 16.06 4.92 11.50
CA LEU A 3 15.83 3.48 11.53
C LEU A 3 14.83 3.04 12.62
N ILE A 4 14.93 3.57 13.83
CA ILE A 4 14.01 3.23 14.94
C ILE A 4 12.59 3.69 14.61
N ILE A 5 12.43 4.92 14.12
CA ILE A 5 11.14 5.47 13.70
C ILE A 5 10.57 4.66 12.52
N SER A 6 11.42 4.27 11.57
CA SER A 6 11.08 3.47 10.40
C SER A 6 10.58 2.08 10.79
N THR A 7 11.31 1.39 11.68
CA THR A 7 10.91 0.06 12.16
C THR A 7 9.64 0.15 12.99
N ALA A 8 9.50 1.15 13.85
CA ALA A 8 8.27 1.37 14.62
C ALA A 8 7.07 1.62 13.69
N TRP A 9 7.23 2.46 12.67
CA TRP A 9 6.20 2.70 11.66
C TRP A 9 5.84 1.43 10.89
N ALA A 10 6.83 0.62 10.48
CA ALA A 10 6.59 -0.64 9.76
C ALA A 10 5.73 -1.62 10.60
N VAL A 11 6.02 -1.75 11.90
CA VAL A 11 5.22 -2.58 12.82
C VAL A 11 3.80 -2.05 12.95
N ILE A 12 3.63 -0.73 13.15
CA ILE A 12 2.30 -0.11 13.25
C ILE A 12 1.53 -0.31 11.94
N ALA A 13 2.18 -0.10 10.79
CA ALA A 13 1.57 -0.25 9.48
C ALA A 13 1.10 -1.70 9.24
N LEU A 14 1.89 -2.68 9.65
CA LEU A 14 1.54 -4.09 9.54
C LEU A 14 0.28 -4.44 10.35
N VAL A 15 0.23 -3.97 11.61
CA VAL A 15 -0.93 -4.17 12.49
C VAL A 15 -2.17 -3.51 11.88
N LEU A 16 -2.05 -2.26 11.42
CA LEU A 16 -3.13 -1.53 10.78
C LEU A 16 -3.62 -2.23 9.50
N LEU A 17 -2.73 -2.81 8.70
CA LEU A 17 -3.10 -3.55 7.48
C LEU A 17 -3.91 -4.81 7.83
N ILE A 18 -3.49 -5.56 8.85
CA ILE A 18 -4.22 -6.73 9.35
C ILE A 18 -5.62 -6.32 9.84
N VAL A 19 -5.72 -5.20 10.57
CA VAL A 19 -7.01 -4.66 11.03
C VAL A 19 -7.87 -4.21 9.84
N ALA A 20 -7.30 -3.48 8.88
CA ALA A 20 -7.98 -3.04 7.66
C ALA A 20 -8.53 -4.23 6.88
N TRP A 21 -7.79 -5.33 6.81
CA TRP A 21 -8.24 -6.56 6.19
C TRP A 21 -9.43 -7.19 6.90
N ARG A 22 -9.35 -7.32 8.23
CA ARG A 22 -10.48 -7.83 9.03
C ARG A 22 -11.73 -6.96 8.82
N LEU A 23 -11.59 -5.64 8.82
CA LEU A 23 -12.69 -4.71 8.58
C LEU A 23 -13.29 -4.86 7.18
N ALA A 24 -12.46 -5.07 6.14
CA ALA A 24 -12.94 -5.35 4.79
C ALA A 24 -13.75 -6.66 4.74
N ARG A 25 -13.29 -7.72 5.41
CA ARG A 25 -14.01 -9.00 5.46
C ARG A 25 -15.37 -8.90 6.14
N VAL A 26 -15.48 -8.12 7.22
CA VAL A 26 -16.73 -7.91 7.97
C VAL A 26 -17.62 -6.84 7.30
N GLY A 27 -17.21 -6.27 6.15
CA GLY A 27 -18.00 -5.28 5.42
C GLY A 27 -18.02 -3.88 6.03
N ARG A 28 -17.14 -3.58 7.00
CA ARG A 28 -17.01 -2.25 7.62
C ARG A 28 -16.18 -1.31 6.74
N ILE A 29 -16.71 -0.98 5.57
CA ILE A 29 -15.99 -0.29 4.49
C ILE A 29 -15.51 1.13 4.88
N LYS A 30 -16.30 1.89 5.65
CA LYS A 30 -15.89 3.25 6.08
C LYS A 30 -14.62 3.23 6.94
N LEU A 31 -14.56 2.33 7.92
CA LEU A 31 -13.37 2.20 8.79
C LEU A 31 -12.18 1.63 8.02
N HIS A 32 -12.40 0.59 7.21
CA HIS A 32 -11.37 0.06 6.31
C HIS A 32 -10.74 1.18 5.46
N ARG A 33 -11.58 1.98 4.79
CA ARG A 33 -11.13 3.11 3.95
C ARG A 33 -10.29 4.10 4.74
N ASN A 34 -10.72 4.49 5.95
CA ASN A 34 -9.97 5.45 6.76
C ASN A 34 -8.59 4.92 7.15
N ILE A 35 -8.47 3.64 7.50
CA ILE A 35 -7.17 3.01 7.79
C ILE A 35 -6.30 2.95 6.54
N MET A 36 -6.85 2.59 5.38
CA MET A 36 -6.10 2.58 4.13
C MET A 36 -5.58 3.98 3.76
N ILE A 37 -6.37 5.04 3.97
CA ILE A 37 -5.93 6.43 3.75
C ILE A 37 -4.78 6.79 4.70
N LEU A 38 -4.90 6.45 5.98
CA LEU A 38 -3.85 6.71 6.98
C LEU A 38 -2.55 5.99 6.62
N LEU A 39 -2.63 4.72 6.25
CA LEU A 39 -1.48 3.91 5.81
C LEU A 39 -0.80 4.54 4.59
N THR A 40 -1.56 4.93 3.58
CA THR A 40 -1.03 5.58 2.38
C THR A 40 -0.37 6.92 2.70
N ALA A 41 -1.02 7.77 3.51
CA ALA A 41 -0.46 9.05 3.90
C ALA A 41 0.86 8.89 4.68
N GLY A 42 0.91 7.96 5.64
CA GLY A 42 2.12 7.68 6.40
C GLY A 42 3.24 7.07 5.54
N ALA A 43 2.90 6.23 4.56
CA ALA A 43 3.88 5.72 3.58
C ALA A 43 4.48 6.87 2.73
N TRP A 44 3.68 7.85 2.31
CA TRP A 44 4.21 9.02 1.59
C TRP A 44 5.10 9.90 2.46
N ILE A 45 4.70 10.15 3.71
CA ILE A 45 5.55 10.88 4.67
C ILE A 45 6.89 10.15 4.85
N PHE A 46 6.85 8.82 4.96
CA PHE A 46 8.04 7.98 5.06
C PHE A 46 8.95 8.12 3.84
N ILE A 47 8.40 8.01 2.62
CA ILE A 47 9.16 8.14 1.37
C ILE A 47 9.78 9.53 1.25
N ILE A 48 9.04 10.60 1.56
CA ILE A 48 9.56 11.97 1.52
C ILE A 48 10.69 12.13 2.53
N ASN A 49 10.51 11.64 3.76
CA ASN A 49 11.55 11.69 4.79
C ASN A 49 12.80 10.91 4.35
N TYR A 50 12.62 9.72 3.77
CA TYR A 50 13.69 8.90 3.21
C TYR A 50 14.49 9.67 2.14
N ILE A 51 13.81 10.28 1.16
CA ILE A 51 14.46 11.05 0.09
C ILE A 51 15.22 12.25 0.67
N LEU A 52 14.64 12.96 1.64
CA LEU A 52 15.27 14.12 2.27
C LEU A 52 16.54 13.72 3.05
N VAL A 53 16.48 12.62 3.82
CA VAL A 53 17.64 12.11 4.58
C VAL A 53 18.76 11.69 3.63
N GLN A 54 18.44 10.99 2.54
CA GLN A 54 19.41 10.59 1.50
C GLN A 54 20.03 11.80 0.79
N ARG A 55 19.21 12.77 0.37
CA ARG A 55 19.65 13.89 -0.47
C ARG A 55 20.43 14.97 0.29
N TYR A 56 20.10 15.20 1.55
CA TYR A 56 20.67 16.29 2.34
C TYR A 56 21.68 15.83 3.41
N GLY A 57 22.23 14.62 3.26
CA GLY A 57 23.41 14.20 4.01
C GLY A 57 23.18 13.96 5.49
N GLY A 58 22.00 13.47 5.88
CA GLY A 58 21.83 12.97 7.24
C GLY A 58 22.85 11.86 7.48
N GLY A 59 23.72 11.99 8.49
CA GLY A 59 24.81 11.06 8.84
C GLY A 59 24.38 9.65 9.27
N LEU A 60 23.28 9.14 8.72
CA LEU A 60 22.72 7.82 8.87
C LEU A 60 23.03 7.11 7.56
N GLY A 61 24.08 6.29 7.56
CA GLY A 61 24.77 5.78 6.37
C GLY A 61 23.89 5.36 5.18
N SER A 62 24.48 5.42 4.00
CA SER A 62 23.88 4.90 2.76
C SER A 62 23.32 3.50 3.00
N PHE A 63 22.04 3.30 2.70
CA PHE A 63 21.44 1.96 2.74
C PHE A 63 22.30 1.00 1.91
N PRO A 64 22.63 -0.20 2.42
CA PRO A 64 23.43 -1.14 1.67
C PRO A 64 22.78 -1.41 0.31
N SER A 65 23.56 -1.30 -0.77
CA SER A 65 23.06 -1.37 -2.15
C SER A 65 22.33 -2.68 -2.45
N GLU A 66 22.65 -3.74 -1.70
CA GLU A 66 21.98 -5.04 -1.67
C GLU A 66 20.47 -4.97 -1.35
N TYR A 67 19.99 -3.96 -0.63
CA TYR A 67 18.55 -3.80 -0.33
C TYR A 67 17.80 -2.93 -1.35
N VAL A 68 18.51 -2.27 -2.29
CA VAL A 68 17.88 -1.42 -3.31
C VAL A 68 16.89 -2.19 -4.19
N PRO A 69 17.17 -3.43 -4.65
CA PRO A 69 16.20 -4.22 -5.41
C PRO A 69 14.93 -4.51 -4.61
N TRP A 70 15.06 -4.80 -3.31
CA TRP A 70 13.91 -5.05 -2.43
C TRP A 70 13.07 -3.79 -2.25
N ILE A 71 13.69 -2.63 -2.00
CA ILE A 71 12.98 -1.34 -1.89
C ILE A 71 12.28 -0.98 -3.22
N ALA A 72 12.95 -1.18 -4.36
CA ALA A 72 12.37 -0.91 -5.67
C ALA A 72 11.17 -1.84 -5.96
N PHE A 73 11.28 -3.12 -5.60
CA PHE A 73 10.21 -4.09 -5.74
C PHE A 73 9.02 -3.78 -4.82
N HIS A 74 9.28 -3.52 -3.54
CA HIS A 74 8.27 -3.11 -2.55
C HIS A 74 7.55 -1.82 -2.99
N GLY A 75 8.32 -0.80 -3.41
CA GLY A 75 7.77 0.46 -3.91
C GLY A 75 6.90 0.28 -5.16
N SER A 76 7.33 -0.59 -6.09
CA SER A 76 6.55 -0.91 -7.30
C SER A 76 5.24 -1.63 -6.95
N LEU A 77 5.27 -2.53 -5.97
CA LEU A 77 4.08 -3.22 -5.48
C LEU A 77 3.13 -2.30 -4.71
N GLY A 78 3.66 -1.26 -4.07
CA GLY A 78 2.90 -0.14 -3.52
C GLY A 78 2.08 0.62 -4.56
N LEU A 79 2.39 0.52 -5.86
CA LEU A 79 1.59 1.12 -6.94
C LEU A 79 0.38 0.25 -7.34
N VAL A 80 0.38 -1.03 -6.99
CA VAL A 80 -0.71 -1.92 -7.40
C VAL A 80 -2.07 -1.56 -6.78
N PRO A 81 -2.13 -1.09 -5.52
CA PRO A 81 -3.35 -0.48 -4.98
C PRO A 81 -3.86 0.73 -5.79
N LEU A 82 -2.98 1.54 -6.41
CA LEU A 82 -3.39 2.65 -7.28
C LEU A 82 -4.04 2.15 -8.59
N ILE A 83 -3.48 1.08 -9.18
CA ILE A 83 -4.08 0.41 -10.34
C ILE A 83 -5.45 -0.16 -9.94
N GLY A 84 -5.52 -0.87 -8.81
CA GLY A 84 -6.77 -1.42 -8.28
C GLY A 84 -7.83 -0.35 -8.02
N ALA A 85 -7.46 0.78 -7.41
CA ALA A 85 -8.35 1.92 -7.19
C ALA A 85 -8.83 2.54 -8.51
N THR A 86 -7.93 2.73 -9.47
CA THR A 86 -8.25 3.23 -10.82
C THR A 86 -9.25 2.31 -11.51
N CYS A 87 -9.01 0.99 -11.51
CA CYS A 87 -9.93 0.01 -12.08
C CYS A 87 -11.31 0.02 -11.38
N LEU A 88 -11.36 0.27 -10.07
CA LEU A 88 -12.61 0.36 -9.31
C LEU A 88 -13.39 1.63 -9.66
N VAL A 89 -12.71 2.77 -9.78
CA VAL A 89 -13.31 4.04 -10.23
C VAL A 89 -13.83 3.92 -11.66
N VAL A 90 -13.00 3.43 -12.59
CA VAL A 90 -13.38 3.19 -13.99
C VAL A 90 -14.54 2.19 -14.06
N GLY A 91 -14.49 1.11 -13.28
CA GLY A 91 -15.57 0.11 -13.21
C GLY A 91 -16.90 0.70 -12.75
N ARG A 92 -16.89 1.67 -11.83
CA ARG A 92 -18.09 2.39 -11.39
C ARG A 92 -18.57 3.42 -12.42
N LEU A 93 -17.66 4.10 -13.11
CA LEU A 93 -18.02 5.05 -14.16
C LEU A 93 -18.58 4.35 -15.42
N MET A 94 -18.16 3.10 -15.67
CA MET A 94 -18.57 2.28 -16.82
C MET A 94 -19.58 1.18 -16.46
N MET A 95 -20.31 1.35 -15.35
CA MET A 95 -21.23 0.32 -14.83
C MET A 95 -22.30 -0.03 -15.89
N GLY A 96 -22.36 -1.32 -16.28
CA GLY A 96 -23.31 -1.83 -17.28
C GLY A 96 -22.92 -1.66 -18.75
N ARG A 97 -21.78 -1.00 -19.06
CA ARG A 97 -21.36 -0.72 -20.44
C ARG A 97 -20.31 -1.69 -21.02
N ASN A 98 -19.60 -2.46 -20.19
CA ASN A 98 -18.48 -3.29 -20.66
C ASN A 98 -18.32 -4.58 -19.82
N LYS A 99 -18.02 -5.70 -20.49
CA LYS A 99 -17.70 -7.00 -19.89
C LYS A 99 -16.54 -6.91 -18.88
N PHE A 100 -15.60 -5.99 -19.12
CA PHE A 100 -14.45 -5.73 -18.23
C PHE A 100 -14.88 -5.20 -16.85
N SER A 101 -15.81 -4.24 -16.79
CA SER A 101 -16.24 -3.67 -15.51
C SER A 101 -16.99 -4.71 -14.68
N THR A 102 -17.83 -5.53 -15.33
CA THR A 102 -18.54 -6.65 -14.69
C THR A 102 -17.56 -7.68 -14.12
N HIS A 103 -16.55 -8.09 -14.90
CA HIS A 103 -15.55 -9.05 -14.45
C HIS A 103 -14.75 -8.51 -13.26
N PHE A 104 -14.25 -7.27 -13.34
CA PHE A 104 -13.50 -6.65 -12.25
C PHE A 104 -14.35 -6.52 -10.98
N ASN A 105 -15.60 -6.09 -11.10
CA ASN A 105 -16.50 -5.94 -9.96
C ASN A 105 -16.89 -7.29 -9.33
N GLN A 106 -16.88 -8.40 -10.08
CA GLN A 106 -17.05 -9.75 -9.53
C GLN A 106 -15.79 -10.25 -8.80
N HIS A 107 -14.60 -9.95 -9.33
CA HIS A 107 -13.34 -10.54 -8.85
C HIS A 107 -12.53 -9.63 -7.92
N HIS A 108 -12.93 -8.38 -7.68
CA HIS A 108 -12.18 -7.42 -6.85
C HIS A 108 -11.81 -7.95 -5.45
N LYS A 109 -12.67 -8.79 -4.86
CA LYS A 109 -12.38 -9.44 -3.56
C LYS A 109 -11.24 -10.46 -3.65
N ALA A 110 -11.16 -11.22 -4.75
CA ALA A 110 -10.09 -12.17 -4.99
C ALA A 110 -8.76 -11.44 -5.24
N TYR A 111 -8.78 -10.38 -6.05
CA TYR A 111 -7.60 -9.52 -6.26
C TYR A 111 -7.09 -8.91 -4.95
N GLY A 112 -7.99 -8.41 -4.10
CA GLY A 112 -7.63 -7.89 -2.78
C GLY A 112 -6.96 -8.94 -1.86
N ARG A 113 -7.37 -10.22 -1.94
CA ARG A 113 -6.72 -11.33 -1.19
C ARG A 113 -5.29 -11.54 -1.65
N THR A 114 -5.06 -11.62 -2.96
CA THR A 114 -3.73 -11.83 -3.52
C THR A 114 -2.82 -10.65 -3.23
N PHE A 115 -3.31 -9.41 -3.37
CA PHE A 115 -2.48 -8.23 -3.13
C PHE A 115 -2.00 -8.10 -1.69
N ILE A 116 -2.78 -8.52 -0.71
CA ILE A 116 -2.33 -8.46 0.70
C ILE A 116 -1.22 -9.47 0.98
N VAL A 117 -1.30 -10.67 0.39
CA VAL A 117 -0.22 -11.65 0.53
C VAL A 117 1.06 -11.08 -0.10
N VAL A 118 0.96 -10.55 -1.32
CA VAL A 118 2.08 -9.89 -1.98
C VAL A 118 2.64 -8.76 -1.10
N TRP A 119 1.81 -7.86 -0.61
CA TRP A 119 2.24 -6.72 0.22
C TRP A 119 2.81 -7.11 1.60
N PHE A 120 2.53 -8.32 2.09
CA PHE A 120 3.09 -8.82 3.36
C PHE A 120 4.49 -9.41 3.18
N PHE A 121 4.76 -10.01 2.01
CA PHE A 121 6.03 -10.69 1.71
C PHE A 121 7.04 -9.83 0.95
N THR A 122 6.62 -8.64 0.54
CA THR A 122 7.46 -7.66 -0.11
C THR A 122 7.59 -6.50 0.80
#